data_AF-A0A830D8Z8-F1
#
_entry.id   AF-A0A830D8Z8-F1
#
_cell.length_a   1.000
_cell.length_b   1.000
_cell.length_c   1.000
_cell.angle_alpha   90.00
_cell.angle_beta   90.00
_cell.angle_gamma   90.00
#
_symmetry.space_group_name_H-M   'P 1'
#
loop_
_entity.id
_entity.type
_entity.pdbx_description
1 polymer ?
#
loop_
_entity_poly.entity_id
_entity_poly.type
_entity_poly.pdbx_seq_one_letter_code
_entity_poly.pdbx_strand_id
1 'polypeptide(L)' 'MEMQQYIEEQQLEMLKHMRNFHLDDQSAIIEKIHQQMENANFQPEASVLSVEQIQDIARRRVSPVFQPI' A
#
# COMPACT_ATOMS: atom_id res chain seq x y z
N MET A 1 -9.25 6.47 22.02
CA MET A 1 -10.31 6.39 20.98
C MET A 1 -9.95 7.21 19.76
N GLU A 2 -9.43 8.43 19.91
CA GLU A 2 -9.03 9.29 18.77
C GLU A 2 -7.95 8.67 17.86
N MET A 3 -6.93 8.01 18.43
CA MET A 3 -5.84 7.42 17.63
C MET A 3 -6.32 6.27 16.72
N GLN A 4 -7.21 5.41 17.23
CA GLN A 4 -7.76 4.30 16.44
C GLN A 4 -8.62 4.82 15.28
N GLN A 5 -9.47 5.82 15.56
CA GLN A 5 -10.29 6.48 14.54
C GLN A 5 -9.42 7.16 13.48
N TYR A 6 -8.35 7.83 13.89
CA TYR A 6 -7.39 8.43 12.97
C TYR A 6 -6.76 7.37 12.04
N ILE A 7 -6.32 6.22 12.59
CA ILE A 7 -5.74 5.14 11.79
C ILE A 7 -6.77 4.61 10.78
N GLU A 8 -8.01 4.40 11.19
CA GLU A 8 -9.09 3.94 10.31
C GLU A 8 -9.39 4.95 9.18
N GLU A 9 -9.37 6.25 9.48
CA GLU A 9 -9.49 7.31 8.48
C GLU A 9 -8.34 7.29 7.47
N GLN A 10 -7.09 7.09 7.94
CA GLN A 10 -5.93 6.98 7.07
C GLN A 10 -5.98 5.73 6.18
N GLN A 11 -6.41 4.59 6.73
CA GLN A 11 -6.61 3.36 5.95
C GLN A 11 -7.67 3.57 4.85
N LEU A 12 -8.78 4.23 5.19
CA LEU A 12 -9.84 4.51 4.23
C LEU A 12 -9.35 5.42 3.10
N GLU A 13 -8.58 6.46 3.43
CA GLU A 13 -8.03 7.37 2.42
C GLU A 13 -7.03 6.67 1.49
N MET A 14 -6.17 5.82 2.04
CA MET A 14 -5.31 4.93 1.26
C MET A 14 -6.11 4.04 0.30
N LEU A 15 -7.19 3.42 0.76
CA LEU A 15 -8.03 2.54 -0.08
C LEU A 15 -8.71 3.32 -1.23
N LYS A 16 -9.19 4.55 -0.95
CA LYS A 16 -9.73 5.44 -1.99
C LYS A 16 -8.69 5.84 -3.02
N HIS A 17 -7.42 5.99 -2.62
CA HIS A 17 -6.32 6.25 -3.53
C HIS A 17 -5.95 5.01 -4.35
N MET A 18 -5.82 3.87 -3.67
CA MET A 18 -5.44 2.56 -4.24
C MET A 18 -6.39 2.09 -5.34
N ARG A 19 -7.70 2.35 -5.22
CA ARG A 19 -8.70 1.93 -6.22
C ARG A 19 -8.46 2.51 -7.62
N ASN A 20 -7.63 3.56 -7.75
CA ASN A 20 -7.33 4.22 -9.03
C ASN A 20 -6.15 3.57 -9.77
N PHE A 21 -5.48 2.58 -9.19
CA PHE A 21 -4.39 1.83 -9.82
C PHE A 21 -4.90 0.56 -10.52
N HIS A 22 -4.08 -0.05 -11.37
CA HIS A 22 -4.40 -1.35 -11.97
C HIS A 22 -4.47 -2.46 -10.92
N LEU A 23 -5.24 -3.53 -11.19
CA LEU A 23 -5.43 -4.67 -10.27
C LEU A 23 -4.11 -5.31 -9.82
N ASP A 24 -3.13 -5.37 -10.72
CA ASP A 24 -1.79 -5.84 -10.41
C ASP A 24 -1.11 -4.94 -9.37
N ASP A 25 -1.17 -3.62 -9.55
CA ASP A 25 -0.59 -2.68 -8.60
C ASP A 25 -1.34 -2.72 -7.26
N GLN A 26 -2.67 -2.81 -7.28
CA GLN A 26 -3.48 -2.97 -6.08
C GLN A 26 -3.06 -4.22 -5.29
N SER A 27 -2.86 -5.36 -5.97
CA SER A 27 -2.40 -6.60 -5.33
C SER A 27 -1.03 -6.43 -4.67
N ALA A 28 -0.09 -5.77 -5.36
CA ALA A 28 1.25 -5.51 -4.83
C ALA A 28 1.23 -4.56 -3.62
N ILE A 29 0.35 -3.57 -3.62
CA ILE A 29 0.15 -2.65 -2.49
C ILE A 29 -0.38 -3.42 -1.27
N ILE A 30 -1.39 -4.28 -1.45
CA ILE A 30 -1.93 -5.11 -0.36
C ILE A 30 -0.89 -6.10 0.18
N GLU A 31 -0.12 -6.75 -0.70
CA GLU A 31 0.96 -7.66 -0.28
C GLU A 31 2.01 -6.91 0.56
N LYS A 32 2.34 -5.66 0.18
CA LYS A 32 3.27 -4.83 0.94
C LYS A 32 2.72 -4.44 2.32
N ILE A 33 1.41 -4.16 2.42
CA ILE A 33 0.74 -3.88 3.70
C ILE A 33 0.80 -5.13 4.58
N HIS A 34 0.47 -6.30 4.05
CA HIS A 34 0.52 -7.57 4.79
C HIS A 34 1.91 -7.82 5.38
N GLN A 35 2.96 -7.72 4.56
CA GLN A 35 4.34 -7.89 5.01
C GLN A 35 4.73 -6.88 6.09
N GLN A 36 4.30 -5.63 6.00
CA GLN A 36 4.58 -4.63 7.04
C GLN A 36 3.88 -4.97 8.35
N MET A 37 2.62 -5.40 8.28
CA MET A 37 1.88 -5.83 9.47
C MET A 37 2.54 -7.05 10.10
N GLU A 38 2.94 -8.06 9.33
CA GLU A 38 3.66 -9.23 9.85
C GLU A 38 4.96 -8.83 10.57
N ASN A 39 5.77 -7.98 9.95
CA ASN A 39 7.03 -7.50 10.53
C ASN A 39 6.82 -6.64 11.79
N ALA A 40 5.66 -5.98 11.90
CA ALA A 40 5.27 -5.17 13.03
C ALA A 40 4.38 -5.94 14.04
N ASN A 41 4.31 -7.28 13.98
CA ASN A 41 3.46 -8.09 14.85
C ASN A 41 2.00 -7.59 14.90
N PHE A 42 1.47 -7.25 13.72
CA PHE A 42 0.12 -6.79 13.46
C PHE A 42 -0.30 -5.55 14.26
N GLN A 43 0.64 -4.66 14.60
CA GLN A 43 0.27 -3.35 15.16
C GLN A 43 -0.55 -2.54 14.15
N PRO A 44 -1.65 -1.87 14.57
CA PRO A 44 -2.56 -1.14 13.68
C PRO A 44 -1.85 -0.07 12.83
N GLU A 45 -0.85 0.61 13.37
CA GLU A 45 -0.11 1.70 12.71
C GLU A 45 0.64 1.21 11.46
N ALA A 46 1.04 -0.07 11.44
CA ALA A 46 1.78 -0.66 10.31
C ALA A 46 0.91 -0.97 9.09
N SER A 47 -0.42 -0.83 9.21
CA SER A 47 -1.36 -1.06 8.12
C SER A 47 -1.52 0.14 7.17
N VAL A 48 -0.96 1.29 7.53
CA VAL A 48 -1.10 2.54 6.78
C VAL A 48 0.14 2.75 5.91
N LEU A 49 -0.09 3.02 4.62
CA LEU A 49 0.92 3.51 3.69
C LEU A 49 0.66 4.97 3.33
N SER A 50 1.73 5.75 3.20
CA SER A 50 1.64 7.07 2.61
C SER A 50 1.33 6.99 1.11
N VAL A 51 0.74 8.05 0.57
CA VAL A 51 0.46 8.16 -0.87
C VAL A 51 1.74 7.98 -1.71
N GLU A 52 2.87 8.51 -1.24
CA GLU A 52 4.17 8.35 -1.89
C GLU A 52 4.61 6.88 -1.94
N GLN A 53 4.44 6.13 -0.84
CA GLN A 53 4.78 4.71 -0.81
C GLN A 53 3.90 3.91 -1.77
N ILE A 54 2.60 4.22 -1.86
CA ILE A 54 1.68 3.58 -2.80
C ILE A 54 2.11 3.85 -4.25
N GLN A 55 2.44 5.10 -4.56
CA GLN A 55 2.92 5.49 -5.89
C GLN A 55 4.24 4.82 -6.24
N ASP A 56 5.17 4.69 -5.30
CA ASP A 56 6.43 3.99 -5.51
C ASP A 56 6.24 2.50 -5.79
N ILE A 57 5.31 1.84 -5.10
CA ILE A 57 4.98 0.42 -5.35
C ILE A 57 4.43 0.26 -6.76
N ALA A 58 3.47 1.09 -7.16
CA ALA A 58 2.90 1.06 -8.51
C ALA A 58 3.94 1.43 -9.60
N ARG A 59 4.80 2.43 -9.33
CA ARG A 59 5.85 2.88 -10.27
C ARG A 59 6.90 1.81 -10.55
N ARG A 60 7.32 1.06 -9.52
CA ARG A 60 8.32 -0.01 -9.69
C ARG A 60 7.84 -1.13 -10.60
N ARG A 61 6.53 -1.29 -10.78
CA ARG A 61 5.90 -2.28 -11.68
C ARG A 61 5.76 -1.78 -13.12
N VAL A 62 5.62 -0.47 -13.35
CA VAL A 62 5.58 0.12 -14.70
C VAL A 62 6.95 0.38 -15.32
N SER A 63 8.05 0.09 -14.63
CA SER A 63 9.33 -0.06 -15.32
C SER A 63 9.24 -1.34 -16.15
N PRO A 64 9.20 -1.26 -17.49
CA PRO A 64 9.22 -2.47 -18.28
C PRO A 64 10.52 -3.19 -17.92
N VAL A 65 10.39 -4.41 -17.40
CA VAL A 65 11.44 -5.41 -17.56
C VAL A 65 11.44 -5.74 -19.06
N PHE A 66 11.90 -4.79 -19.86
CA PHE A 66 12.33 -5.04 -21.22
C PHE A 66 13.70 -5.69 -21.02
N GLN A 67 13.71 -7.02 -21.01
CA GLN A 67 14.91 -7.78 -21.35
C GLN A 67 14.83 -8.05 -22.85
N PRO A 68 15.40 -7.19 -23.72
CA PRO A 68 15.61 -7.58 -25.09
C PRO A 68 16.74 -8.62 -25.12
N ILE A 69 16.35 -9.78 -25.66
CA ILE A 69 17.11 -10.92 -26.23
C ILE A 69 18.06 -11.69 -25.32
#